data_AF-W4S2J6-F1
#
_entry.id   AF-W4S2J6-F1
#
_cell.length_a   1.000
_cell.length_b   1.000
_cell.length_c   1.000
_cell.angle_alpha   90.00
_cell.angle_beta   90.00
_cell.angle_gamma   90.00
#
_symmetry.space_group_name_H-M   'P 1'
#
loop_
_entity.id
_entity.type
_entity.pdbx_description
1 polymer ?
#
loop_
_entity_poly.entity_id
_entity_poly.type
_entity_poly.pdbx_seq_one_letter_code
_entity_poly.pdbx_strand_id
1 'polypeptide(L)' 'ARLDDGTPTPGAGPLARHVAANAMAPMLPLFDLIATGGERVALYAGPGRVLRVELQQ' A
#
# COMPACT_ATOMS: atom_id res chain seq x y z
N ALA A 1 12.05 4.23 -0.82
CA ALA A 1 11.31 2.97 -1.02
C ALA A 1 12.27 1.90 -1.52
N ARG A 2 12.03 0.61 -1.20
CA ARG A 2 12.87 -0.52 -1.64
C ARG A 2 12.02 -1.71 -2.09
N LEU A 3 12.50 -2.44 -3.10
CA LEU A 3 11.91 -3.74 -3.46
C LEU A 3 12.36 -4.82 -2.49
N ASP A 4 11.45 -5.71 -2.15
CA ASP A 4 11.67 -6.81 -1.22
C ASP A 4 10.78 -8.00 -1.60
N ASP A 5 11.01 -9.15 -0.98
CA ASP A 5 10.12 -10.31 -1.06
C ASP A 5 9.05 -10.21 0.04
N GLY A 6 7.85 -10.73 -0.23
CA GLY A 6 6.79 -10.83 0.76
C GLY A 6 5.38 -10.66 0.22
N THR A 7 4.45 -10.39 1.14
CA THR A 7 3.02 -10.19 0.85
C THR A 7 2.66 -8.72 1.02
N PRO A 8 1.92 -8.12 0.07
CA PRO A 8 1.46 -6.73 0.19
C PRO A 8 0.61 -6.52 1.43
N THR A 9 0.60 -5.29 1.94
CA THR A 9 -0.35 -4.86 2.95
C THR A 9 -1.77 -4.96 2.37
N PRO A 10 -2.72 -5.62 3.05
CA PRO A 10 -4.08 -5.74 2.54
C PRO A 10 -4.71 -4.37 2.31
N GLY A 11 -5.26 -4.15 1.11
CA GLY A 11 -6.11 -2.99 0.81
C GLY A 11 -7.50 -3.18 1.41
N ALA A 12 -7.61 -3.16 2.74
CA ALA A 12 -8.88 -3.29 3.47
C ALA A 12 -9.32 -2.00 4.19
N GLY A 13 -8.59 -0.90 3.96
CA GLY A 13 -8.88 0.41 4.55
C GLY A 13 -10.09 1.11 3.90
N PRO A 14 -10.45 2.30 4.42
CA PRO A 14 -11.62 3.05 3.94
C PRO A 14 -11.65 3.27 2.43
N LEU A 15 -10.50 3.56 1.80
CA LEU A 15 -10.45 3.77 0.36
C LEU A 15 -10.78 2.51 -0.44
N ALA A 16 -10.34 1.34 0.00
CA ALA A 16 -10.70 0.09 -0.67
C ALA A 16 -12.20 -0.20 -0.61
N ARG A 17 -12.91 0.25 0.43
CA ARG A 17 -14.37 0.08 0.52
C ARG A 17 -15.14 0.89 -0.51
N HIS A 18 -14.62 2.06 -0.89
CA HIS A 18 -15.31 3.00 -1.76
C HIS A 18 -14.80 3.01 -3.20
N VAL A 19 -13.51 2.69 -3.44
CA VAL A 19 -12.85 2.86 -4.74
C VAL A 19 -11.93 1.69 -5.13
N ALA A 20 -12.18 0.46 -4.67
CA ALA A 20 -11.35 -0.70 -5.00
C ALA A 20 -11.23 -1.05 -6.49
N ALA A 21 -12.18 -0.63 -7.33
CA ALA A 21 -12.21 -0.96 -8.75
C ALA A 21 -11.62 0.17 -9.62
N ASN A 22 -10.40 0.61 -9.32
CA ASN A 22 -9.69 1.61 -10.11
C ASN A 22 -8.22 1.22 -10.36
N ALA A 23 -7.57 1.92 -11.29
CA ALA A 23 -6.16 1.67 -11.64
C ALA A 23 -5.19 1.88 -10.46
N MET A 24 -5.60 2.65 -9.46
CA MET A 24 -4.83 2.93 -8.26
C MET A 24 -5.07 1.91 -7.13
N ALA A 25 -5.87 0.85 -7.36
CA ALA A 25 -6.16 -0.18 -6.36
C ALA A 25 -4.89 -0.71 -5.63
N PRO A 26 -3.74 -0.97 -6.30
CA PRO A 26 -2.53 -1.42 -5.62
C PRO A 26 -1.89 -0.38 -4.68
N MET A 27 -2.25 0.89 -4.84
CA MET A 27 -1.71 2.02 -4.08
C MET A 27 -2.63 2.48 -2.95
N LEU A 28 -3.87 1.99 -2.86
CA LEU A 28 -4.81 2.39 -1.81
C LEU A 28 -4.26 2.24 -0.38
N PRO A 29 -3.51 1.17 -0.04
CA PRO A 29 -2.86 1.06 1.27
C PRO A 29 -1.91 2.24 1.59
N LEU A 30 -1.23 2.81 0.59
CA LEU A 30 -0.35 3.96 0.79
C LEU A 30 -1.17 5.22 1.10
N PHE A 31 -2.27 5.44 0.40
CA PHE A 31 -3.11 6.61 0.63
C PHE A 31 -3.82 6.54 1.99
N ASP A 32 -4.29 5.35 2.37
CA ASP A 32 -4.80 5.12 3.72
C ASP A 32 -3.71 5.41 4.77
N LEU A 33 -2.48 4.93 4.57
CA LEU A 33 -1.33 5.19 5.46
C LEU A 33 -1.08 6.69 5.64
N ILE A 34 -1.05 7.46 4.54
CA ILE A 34 -0.84 8.92 4.57
C ILE A 34 -1.97 9.61 5.35
N ALA A 35 -3.22 9.24 5.09
CA ALA A 35 -4.38 9.83 5.74
C ALA A 35 -4.41 9.57 7.25
N THR A 36 -3.86 8.45 7.71
CA THR A 36 -3.79 8.08 9.13
C THR A 36 -2.47 8.47 9.82
N GLY A 37 -1.50 9.05 9.10
CA GLY A 37 -0.19 9.38 9.65
C GLY A 37 0.69 8.18 9.99
N GLY A 38 0.55 7.06 9.25
CA GLY A 38 1.36 5.87 9.45
C GLY A 38 2.78 5.99 8.86
N GLU A 39 3.68 5.11 9.31
CA GLU A 39 5.10 5.21 8.96
C GLU A 39 5.52 4.33 7.78
N ARG A 40 4.93 3.14 7.61
CA ARG A 40 5.38 2.14 6.63
C ARG A 40 4.24 1.36 6.00
N VAL A 41 4.39 1.02 4.72
CA VAL A 41 3.46 0.15 3.97
C VAL A 41 4.22 -0.74 2.98
N ALA A 42 3.69 -1.93 2.72
CA ALA A 42 4.16 -2.82 1.66
C ALA A 42 3.15 -2.83 0.50
N LEU A 43 3.58 -2.39 -0.69
CA LEU A 43 2.73 -2.31 -1.87
C LEU A 43 3.01 -3.48 -2.82
N TYR A 44 2.01 -3.89 -3.60
CA TYR A 44 2.20 -4.95 -4.59
C TYR A 44 3.22 -4.52 -5.67
N ALA A 45 4.25 -5.33 -5.86
CA ALA A 45 5.30 -5.10 -6.87
C ALA A 45 5.49 -6.31 -7.81
N GLY A 46 4.57 -7.28 -7.78
CA GLY A 46 4.63 -8.52 -8.55
C GLY A 46 4.44 -9.77 -7.68
N PRO A 47 4.38 -10.96 -8.29
CA PRO A 47 4.21 -12.22 -7.57
C PRO A 47 5.32 -12.43 -6.53
N GLY A 48 4.95 -12.55 -5.25
CA GLY A 48 5.88 -12.72 -4.13
C GLY A 48 6.76 -11.50 -3.83
N ARG A 49 6.52 -10.36 -4.49
CA ARG A 49 7.33 -9.14 -4.41
C ARG A 49 6.53 -7.97 -3.89
N VAL A 50 7.17 -7.16 -3.05
CA VAL A 50 6.60 -5.94 -2.51
C VAL A 50 7.52 -4.75 -2.70
N LEU A 51 6.93 -3.56 -2.82
CA LEU A 51 7.62 -2.30 -2.66
C LEU A 51 7.38 -1.79 -1.24
N ARG A 52 8.41 -1.83 -0.39
CA ARG A 52 8.36 -1.24 0.95
C ARG A 52 8.57 0.26 0.86
N VAL A 53 7.59 1.01 1.36
CA VAL A 53 7.62 2.47 1.44
C VAL A 53 7.66 2.85 2.91
N GLU A 54 8.58 3.74 3.25
CA GLU A 54 8.69 4.36 4.57
C GLU A 54 8.51 5.87 4.37
N LEU A 55 7.62 6.49 5.13
CA LEU A 55 7.38 7.92 5.10
C LEU A 55 8.26 8.57 6.17
N GLN A 56 8.97 9.64 5.79
CA GLN A 56 9.72 10.48 6.71
C GLN A 56 8.77 11.60 7.14
N GLN A 57 8.60 11.80 8.44
CA GLN A 57 7.81 12.90 9.01
C GLN A 57 8.73 14.06 9.38
#